data_AF-F3G4H5-F1
#
_entry.id   AF-F3G4H5-F1
#
_cell.length_a   1.000
_cell.length_b   1.000
_cell.length_c   1.000
_cell.angle_alpha   90.00
_cell.angle_beta   90.00
_cell.angle_gamma   90.00
#
_symmetry.space_group_name_H-M   'P 1'
#
loop_
_entity.id
_entity.type
_entity.pdbx_description
1 polymer ?
#
loop_
_entity_poly.entity_id
_entity_poly.type
_entity_poly.pdbx_seq_one_letter_code
_entity_poly.pdbx_strand_id
1 'polypeptide(L)'
;AGDPVGLMVIVILGQLLFFKGIQQPLIAPIFALGAGYLLPKRILATVARRRQKQVVVEISTFIPLLRILFESGMAVEQALRVLSNEGKDLLPVLSEEIRVVLMRVDSGLELGEELRKTAALLDVDELSDTCVILNQLIHQGGGALKSLLTLKQLIDDRRLTRLQEYISKLSAKMSVVMMVFLFPALLIVLAGPGFMAISRALGS
;
A
#
# COMPACT_ATOMS: atom_id res chain seq x y z
N ALA A 1 25.23 -10.43 1.84
CA ALA A 1 24.80 -11.69 1.23
C ALA A 1 25.02 -12.78 2.26
N GLY A 2 23.97 -13.19 2.98
CA GLY A 2 24.03 -14.32 3.89
C GLY A 2 23.69 -15.56 3.08
N ASP A 3 24.70 -16.19 2.51
CA ASP A 3 24.49 -17.29 1.59
C ASP A 3 23.83 -18.47 2.33
N PRO A 4 22.67 -18.96 1.87
CA PRO A 4 21.96 -20.07 2.51
C PRO A 4 22.82 -21.35 2.55
N VAL A 5 23.84 -21.42 1.70
CA VAL A 5 24.87 -22.47 1.67
C VAL A 5 25.74 -22.45 2.95
N GLY A 6 26.01 -21.28 3.53
CA GLY A 6 26.83 -21.16 4.75
C GLY A 6 26.12 -21.72 6.00
N LEU A 7 24.81 -21.47 6.13
CA LEU A 7 24.00 -22.04 7.19
C LEU A 7 23.85 -23.57 7.04
N MET A 8 23.76 -24.07 5.80
CA MET A 8 23.79 -25.50 5.49
C MET A 8 25.06 -26.18 6.01
N VAL A 9 26.23 -25.60 5.73
CA VAL A 9 27.51 -26.18 6.15
C VAL A 9 27.62 -26.20 7.67
N ILE A 10 27.21 -25.13 8.37
CA ILE A 10 27.31 -25.05 9.83
C ILE A 10 26.38 -26.05 10.54
N VAL A 11 25.16 -26.25 10.05
CA VAL A 11 24.21 -27.21 10.64
C VAL A 11 24.65 -28.65 10.39
N ILE A 12 25.16 -28.96 9.18
CA ILE A 12 25.67 -30.29 8.84
C ILE A 12 26.95 -30.61 9.65
N LEU A 13 27.88 -29.65 9.76
CA LEU A 13 29.11 -29.81 10.54
C LEU A 13 28.80 -29.97 12.05
N GLY A 14 27.84 -29.19 12.56
CA GLY A 14 27.38 -29.28 13.94
C GLY A 14 26.73 -30.62 14.27
N GLN A 15 25.91 -31.15 13.36
CA GLN A 15 25.24 -32.44 13.55
C GLN A 15 26.23 -33.63 13.49
N LEU A 16 27.26 -33.54 12.64
CA LEU A 16 28.35 -34.53 12.54
C LEU A 16 29.30 -34.52 13.75
N LEU A 17 29.53 -33.34 14.37
CA LEU A 17 30.42 -33.20 15.52
C LEU A 17 29.76 -33.52 16.87
N PHE A 18 28.45 -33.27 17.03
CA PHE A 18 27.79 -33.34 18.35
C PHE A 18 26.93 -34.59 18.61
N PHE A 19 26.37 -35.27 17.61
CA PHE A 19 25.40 -36.36 17.83
C PHE A 19 25.68 -37.61 16.98
N LYS A 20 26.58 -38.48 17.48
CA LYS A 20 26.93 -39.77 16.86
C LYS A 20 25.87 -40.89 17.05
N GLY A 21 24.65 -40.57 17.50
CA GLY A 21 23.67 -41.55 18.01
C GLY A 21 22.19 -41.28 17.75
N ILE A 22 21.82 -40.58 16.67
CA ILE A 22 20.41 -40.30 16.33
C ILE A 22 19.88 -41.38 15.37
N GLN A 23 18.85 -42.12 15.80
CA GLN A 23 18.24 -43.23 15.04
C GLN A 23 17.42 -42.79 13.81
N GLN A 24 17.21 -41.48 13.59
CA GLN A 24 16.56 -40.92 12.40
C GLN A 24 17.41 -39.81 11.77
N PRO A 25 18.56 -40.16 11.14
CA PRO A 25 19.52 -39.19 10.60
C PRO A 25 18.97 -38.36 9.42
N LEU A 26 17.80 -38.73 8.86
CA LEU A 26 17.22 -38.07 7.69
C LEU A 26 16.31 -36.86 7.99
N ILE A 27 15.67 -36.78 9.18
CA ILE A 27 14.62 -35.75 9.42
C ILE A 27 15.23 -34.37 9.64
N ALA A 28 16.31 -34.27 10.41
CA ALA A 28 17.01 -33.01 10.68
C ALA A 28 17.56 -32.31 9.41
N PRO A 29 18.25 -32.99 8.47
CA PRO A 29 18.73 -32.33 7.25
C PRO A 29 17.61 -31.92 6.29
N ILE A 30 16.49 -32.67 6.23
CA ILE A 30 15.32 -32.29 5.41
C ILE A 30 14.62 -31.04 5.99
N PHE A 31 14.49 -30.95 7.31
CA PHE A 31 13.91 -29.77 7.96
C PHE A 31 14.83 -28.56 7.83
N ALA A 32 16.15 -28.75 7.91
CA ALA A 32 17.15 -27.71 7.66
C ALA A 32 17.17 -27.24 6.20
N LEU A 33 16.97 -28.14 5.23
CA LEU A 33 16.78 -27.82 3.80
C LEU A 33 15.52 -26.99 3.56
N GLY A 34 14.39 -27.42 4.13
CA GLY A 34 13.12 -26.70 4.02
C GLY A 34 13.21 -25.31 4.65
N ALA A 35 13.72 -25.22 5.88
CA ALA A 35 13.92 -23.96 6.58
C ALA A 35 14.93 -23.07 5.85
N GLY A 36 16.08 -23.59 5.42
CA GLY A 36 17.15 -22.85 4.75
C GLY A 36 16.76 -22.28 3.38
N TYR A 37 15.79 -22.88 2.69
CA TYR A 37 15.25 -22.35 1.42
C TYR A 37 14.05 -21.41 1.63
N LEU A 38 13.18 -21.70 2.59
CA LEU A 38 11.98 -20.89 2.88
C LEU A 38 12.31 -19.61 3.65
N LEU A 39 13.28 -19.62 4.57
CA LEU A 39 13.70 -18.45 5.34
C LEU A 39 14.15 -17.28 4.45
N PRO A 40 15.13 -17.45 3.55
CA PRO A 40 15.62 -16.33 2.74
C PRO A 40 14.53 -15.80 1.82
N LYS A 41 13.67 -16.67 1.27
CA LYS A 41 12.54 -16.26 0.44
C LYS A 41 11.54 -15.40 1.24
N ARG A 42 11.23 -15.79 2.48
CA ARG A 42 10.35 -15.02 3.38
C ARG A 42 10.99 -13.70 3.80
N ILE A 43 12.30 -13.69 4.11
CA ILE A 43 13.03 -12.46 4.48
C ILE A 43 13.05 -11.50 3.30
N LEU A 44 13.39 -11.95 2.09
CA LEU A 44 13.36 -11.13 0.87
C LEU A 44 11.96 -10.55 0.64
N ALA A 45 10.90 -11.37 0.74
CA ALA A 45 9.54 -10.90 0.58
C ALA A 45 9.14 -9.86 1.64
N THR A 46 9.64 -10.00 2.87
CA THR A 46 9.37 -9.05 3.95
C THR A 46 10.12 -7.73 3.72
N VAL A 47 11.36 -7.79 3.24
CA VAL A 47 12.15 -6.60 2.87
C VAL A 47 11.53 -5.88 1.67
N ALA A 48 11.11 -6.62 0.64
CA ALA A 48 10.40 -6.06 -0.51
C ALA A 48 9.11 -5.35 -0.08
N ARG A 49 8.28 -5.99 0.76
CA ARG A 49 7.08 -5.37 1.33
C ARG A 49 7.38 -4.12 2.17
N ARG A 50 8.49 -4.09 2.91
CA ARG A 50 8.91 -2.89 3.65
C ARG A 50 9.25 -1.74 2.70
N ARG A 51 9.98 -2.04 1.62
CA ARG A 51 10.34 -1.05 0.59
C ARG A 51 9.11 -0.52 -0.15
N GLN A 52 8.18 -1.40 -0.54
CA GLN A 52 6.90 -1.00 -1.13
C GLN A 52 6.10 -0.08 -0.21
N LYS A 53 6.02 -0.40 1.09
CA LYS A 53 5.34 0.48 2.07
C LYS A 53 6.01 1.85 2.18
N GLN A 54 7.35 1.91 2.15
CA GLN A 54 8.06 3.19 2.15
C GLN A 54 7.73 4.00 0.90
N VAL A 55 7.70 3.37 -0.28
CA VAL A 55 7.33 4.01 -1.54
C VAL A 55 5.93 4.61 -1.49
N VAL A 56 4.93 3.91 -0.94
CA VAL A 56 3.56 4.42 -0.78
C VAL A 56 3.52 5.68 0.10
N VAL A 57 4.28 5.69 1.19
CA VAL A 57 4.38 6.85 2.09
C VAL A 57 5.08 8.02 1.38
N GLU A 58 6.20 7.76 0.71
CA GLU A 58 6.94 8.76 -0.03
C GLU A 58 6.10 9.35 -1.17
N ILE A 59 5.31 8.55 -1.88
CA ILE A 59 4.41 9.01 -2.94
C ILE A 59 3.44 10.09 -2.48
N SER A 60 2.93 9.94 -1.25
CA SER A 60 1.98 10.89 -0.67
C SER A 60 2.62 12.27 -0.46
N THR A 61 3.94 12.33 -0.25
CA THR A 61 4.73 13.56 -0.14
C THR A 61 5.26 14.04 -1.50
N PHE A 62 5.56 13.12 -2.41
CA PHE A 62 6.05 13.42 -3.77
C PHE A 62 5.02 14.18 -4.60
N ILE A 63 3.75 13.79 -4.57
CA ILE A 63 2.69 14.40 -5.41
C ILE A 63 2.53 15.91 -5.11
N PRO A 64 2.42 16.36 -3.84
CA PRO A 64 2.36 17.79 -3.52
C PRO A 64 3.59 18.58 -3.98
N LEU A 65 4.80 18.01 -3.83
CA LEU A 65 6.02 18.68 -4.27
C LEU A 65 6.04 18.83 -5.79
N LEU A 66 5.75 17.74 -6.52
CA LEU A 66 5.62 17.76 -7.97
C LEU A 66 4.58 18.79 -8.46
N ARG A 67 3.46 18.92 -7.74
CA ARG A 67 2.43 19.93 -8.02
C ARG A 67 2.97 21.35 -7.89
N ILE A 68 3.73 21.67 -6.84
CA ILE A 68 4.32 23.00 -6.64
C ILE A 68 5.29 23.33 -7.79
N LEU A 69 6.10 22.35 -8.21
CA LEU A 69 7.02 22.50 -9.33
C LEU A 69 6.30 22.70 -10.68
N PHE A 70 5.14 22.09 -10.86
CA PHE A 70 4.31 22.34 -12.06
C PHE A 70 3.60 23.69 -12.02
N GLU A 71 3.18 24.16 -10.84
CA GLU A 71 2.61 25.51 -10.67
C GLU A 71 3.62 26.61 -11.02
N SER A 72 4.92 26.37 -10.85
CA SER A 72 5.97 27.28 -11.31
C SER A 72 6.28 27.17 -12.81
N GLY A 73 5.53 26.35 -13.56
CA GLY A 73 5.66 26.21 -15.01
C GLY A 73 6.79 25.29 -15.47
N MET A 74 7.35 24.45 -14.58
CA MET A 74 8.40 23.51 -14.98
C MET A 74 7.85 22.34 -15.80
N ALA A 75 8.63 21.92 -16.81
CA ALA A 75 8.37 20.70 -17.55
C ALA A 75 8.52 19.46 -16.63
N VAL A 76 7.85 18.37 -16.99
CA VAL A 76 7.82 17.12 -16.21
C VAL A 76 9.22 16.61 -15.90
N GLU A 77 10.08 16.53 -16.92
CA GLU A 77 11.46 16.06 -16.77
C GLU A 77 12.26 16.96 -15.82
N GLN A 78 12.12 18.28 -15.95
CA GLN A 78 12.82 19.25 -15.10
C GLN A 78 12.37 19.14 -13.63
N ALA A 79 11.07 18.99 -13.39
CA ALA A 79 10.55 18.80 -12.04
C ALA A 79 11.05 17.49 -11.42
N LEU A 80 11.11 16.40 -12.19
CA LEU A 80 11.68 15.13 -11.74
C LEU A 80 13.18 15.26 -11.41
N ARG A 81 13.95 16.02 -12.20
CA ARG A 81 15.37 16.32 -11.90
C ARG A 81 15.52 17.06 -10.58
N VAL A 82 14.70 18.08 -10.33
CA VAL A 82 14.69 18.82 -9.05
C VAL A 82 14.36 17.88 -7.89
N LEU A 83 13.30 17.08 -7.99
CA LEU A 83 12.91 16.13 -6.93
C LEU A 83 13.93 15.01 -6.71
N SER A 84 14.66 14.59 -7.75
CA SER A 84 15.74 13.60 -7.61
C SER A 84 16.93 14.14 -6.83
N ASN A 85 17.17 15.46 -6.87
CA ASN A 85 18.33 16.10 -6.25
C ASN A 85 18.00 16.67 -4.87
N GLU A 86 16.89 17.41 -4.77
CA GLU A 86 16.47 18.12 -3.55
C GLU A 86 15.54 17.26 -2.67
N GLY A 87 14.84 16.28 -3.26
CA GLY A 87 13.90 15.43 -2.55
C GLY A 87 14.53 14.29 -1.75
N LYS A 88 15.86 14.09 -1.79
CA LYS A 88 16.54 12.93 -1.20
C LYS A 88 16.29 12.75 0.30
N ASP A 89 16.16 13.86 1.03
CA ASP A 89 15.92 13.81 2.48
C ASP A 89 14.47 13.42 2.82
N LEU A 90 13.52 13.80 1.96
CA LEU A 90 12.08 13.55 2.15
C LEU A 90 11.61 12.25 1.52
N LEU A 91 12.26 11.84 0.42
CA LEU A 91 11.85 10.80 -0.51
C LEU A 91 13.05 9.94 -0.93
N PRO A 92 13.80 9.33 0.01
CA PRO A 92 15.07 8.67 -0.30
C PRO A 92 14.92 7.52 -1.29
N VAL A 93 13.82 6.76 -1.25
CA VAL A 93 13.60 5.64 -2.17
C VAL A 93 13.19 6.16 -3.54
N LEU A 94 12.22 7.07 -3.63
CA LEU A 94 11.76 7.62 -4.90
C LEU A 94 12.82 8.45 -5.61
N SER A 95 13.59 9.28 -4.89
CA SER A 95 14.66 10.08 -5.49
C SER A 95 15.74 9.22 -6.15
N GLU A 96 16.07 8.06 -5.55
CA GLU A 96 17.00 7.10 -6.15
C GLU A 96 16.42 6.46 -7.42
N GLU A 97 15.18 5.98 -7.37
CA GLU A 97 14.51 5.39 -8.55
C GLU A 97 14.36 6.41 -9.69
N ILE A 98 13.96 7.65 -9.37
CA ILE A 98 13.84 8.74 -10.35
C ILE A 98 15.22 9.06 -10.93
N ARG A 99 16.28 9.07 -10.14
CA ARG A 99 17.65 9.29 -10.64
C ARG A 99 18.06 8.21 -11.63
N VAL A 100 17.73 6.95 -11.37
CA VAL A 100 17.98 5.85 -12.31
C VAL A 100 17.20 6.03 -13.61
N VAL A 101 15.93 6.44 -13.53
CA VAL A 101 15.12 6.76 -14.71
C VAL A 101 15.76 7.90 -15.50
N LEU A 102 16.15 9.00 -14.84
CA LEU A 102 16.75 10.16 -15.50
C LEU A 102 18.08 9.82 -16.20
N MET A 103 18.93 8.98 -15.60
CA MET A 103 20.17 8.50 -16.25
C MET A 103 19.88 7.72 -17.54
N ARG A 104 18.79 6.96 -17.57
CA ARG A 104 18.36 6.21 -18.76
C ARG A 104 17.82 7.15 -19.84
N VAL A 105 17.08 8.18 -19.44
CA VAL A 105 16.62 9.24 -20.34
C VAL A 105 17.78 10.02 -20.93
N ASP A 106 18.80 10.34 -20.12
CA ASP A 106 20.05 10.97 -20.56
C ASP A 106 20.81 10.11 -21.58
N SER A 107 20.57 8.79 -21.58
CA SER A 107 21.12 7.84 -22.57
C SER A 107 20.30 7.77 -23.88
N GLY A 108 19.26 8.61 -24.02
CA GLY A 108 18.42 8.70 -25.22
C GLY A 108 17.13 7.87 -25.17
N LEU A 109 16.76 7.31 -24.01
CA LEU A 109 15.50 6.59 -23.83
C LEU A 109 14.34 7.53 -23.54
N GLU A 110 13.13 7.11 -23.88
CA GLU A 110 11.93 7.91 -23.65
C GLU A 110 11.52 7.89 -22.16
N LEU A 111 11.38 9.07 -21.55
CA LEU A 111 11.01 9.23 -20.13
C LEU A 111 9.71 8.52 -19.77
N GLY A 112 8.69 8.62 -20.63
CA GLY A 112 7.40 7.97 -20.42
C GLY A 112 7.49 6.45 -20.33
N GLU A 113 8.31 5.84 -21.17
CA GLU A 113 8.50 4.40 -21.21
C GLU A 113 9.28 3.90 -19.98
N GLU A 114 10.35 4.60 -19.60
CA GLU A 114 11.17 4.23 -18.44
C GLU A 114 10.44 4.44 -17.11
N LEU A 115 9.60 5.48 -16.99
CA LEU A 115 8.71 5.65 -15.83
C LEU A 115 7.74 4.46 -15.70
N ARG A 116 7.13 4.03 -16.81
CA ARG A 116 6.20 2.89 -16.81
C ARG A 116 6.91 1.58 -16.43
N LYS A 117 8.11 1.33 -16.97
CA LYS A 117 8.93 0.16 -16.61
C LYS A 117 9.27 0.16 -15.12
N THR A 118 9.69 1.31 -14.59
CA THR A 118 10.07 1.45 -13.18
C THR A 118 8.86 1.25 -12.27
N ALA A 119 7.70 1.81 -12.60
CA ALA A 119 6.47 1.57 -11.86
C ALA A 119 6.07 0.08 -11.82
N ALA A 120 6.18 -0.62 -12.95
CA ALA A 120 5.90 -2.05 -13.03
C ALA A 120 6.89 -2.91 -12.21
N LEU A 121 8.13 -2.45 -12.03
CA LEU A 121 9.14 -3.15 -11.22
C LEU A 121 8.92 -2.97 -9.72
N LEU A 122 8.44 -1.81 -9.28
CA LEU A 122 8.18 -1.55 -7.86
C LEU A 122 6.88 -2.21 -7.37
N ASP A 123 5.95 -2.53 -8.28
CA ASP A 123 4.68 -3.20 -7.97
C ASP A 123 3.90 -2.47 -6.87
N VAL A 124 3.76 -1.15 -7.05
CA VAL A 124 2.99 -0.25 -6.20
C VAL A 124 1.92 0.42 -7.06
N ASP A 125 0.66 0.21 -6.72
CA ASP A 125 -0.49 0.68 -7.50
C ASP A 125 -0.49 2.21 -7.61
N GLU A 126 -0.26 2.93 -6.50
CA GLU A 126 -0.25 4.39 -6.50
C GLU A 126 0.89 4.99 -7.35
N LEU A 127 2.02 4.28 -7.45
CA LEU A 127 3.15 4.70 -8.30
C LEU A 127 2.80 4.53 -9.77
N SER A 128 2.19 3.39 -10.11
CA SER A 128 1.74 3.09 -11.47
C SER A 128 0.73 4.12 -11.96
N ASP A 129 -0.27 4.45 -11.14
CA ASP A 129 -1.25 5.48 -11.45
C ASP A 129 -0.59 6.85 -11.66
N THR A 130 0.36 7.21 -10.79
CA THR A 130 1.10 8.48 -10.89
C THR A 130 1.95 8.55 -12.16
N CYS A 131 2.65 7.47 -12.52
CA CYS A 131 3.45 7.38 -13.73
C CYS A 131 2.62 7.44 -15.01
N VAL A 132 1.42 6.85 -15.03
CA VAL A 132 0.49 6.97 -16.16
C VAL A 132 0.09 8.42 -16.38
N ILE A 133 -0.25 9.14 -15.31
CA ILE A 133 -0.61 10.57 -15.37
C ILE A 133 0.60 11.40 -15.82
N LEU A 134 1.78 11.18 -15.24
CA LEU A 134 3.03 11.83 -15.65
C LEU A 134 3.32 11.63 -17.13
N ASN A 135 3.15 10.42 -17.64
CA ASN A 135 3.37 10.11 -19.05
C ASN A 135 2.39 10.87 -19.96
N GLN A 136 1.14 10.98 -19.54
CA GLN A 136 0.13 11.77 -20.24
C GLN A 136 0.50 13.27 -20.27
N LEU A 137 1.07 13.79 -19.18
CA LEU A 137 1.54 15.18 -19.11
C LEU A 137 2.75 15.45 -20.01
N ILE A 138 3.66 14.48 -20.13
CA ILE A 138 4.82 14.56 -21.04
C ILE A 138 4.37 14.66 -22.50
N HIS A 139 3.42 13.82 -22.90
CA HIS A 139 2.92 13.77 -24.29
C HIS A 139 2.03 14.95 -24.68
N GLN A 140 1.37 15.62 -23.72
CA GLN A 140 0.38 16.66 -23.99
C GLN A 140 0.93 18.10 -24.06
N GLY A 141 2.20 18.36 -23.72
CA GLY A 141 2.92 19.64 -23.92
C GLY A 141 2.13 20.95 -23.73
N GLY A 142 2.30 21.66 -22.60
CA GLY A 142 1.84 23.05 -22.42
C GLY A 142 0.32 23.29 -22.31
N GLY A 143 -0.54 22.42 -22.84
CA GLY A 143 -2.01 22.44 -22.63
C GLY A 143 -2.46 21.85 -21.28
N ALA A 144 -1.51 21.30 -20.52
CA ALA A 144 -1.72 20.54 -19.29
C ALA A 144 -2.32 21.34 -18.12
N LEU A 145 -2.21 22.68 -18.08
CA LEU A 145 -2.78 23.46 -16.97
C LEU A 145 -4.32 23.32 -16.91
N LYS A 146 -4.98 23.26 -18.06
CA LYS A 146 -6.44 23.10 -18.14
C LYS A 146 -6.86 21.68 -17.76
N SER A 147 -6.15 20.66 -18.24
CA SER A 147 -6.39 19.26 -17.86
C SER A 147 -6.06 18.98 -16.39
N LEU A 148 -5.01 19.60 -15.84
CA LEU A 148 -4.62 19.50 -14.42
C LEU A 148 -5.65 20.19 -13.51
N LEU A 149 -6.22 21.32 -13.93
CA LEU A 149 -7.32 21.98 -13.22
C LEU A 149 -8.60 21.14 -13.25
N THR A 150 -8.95 20.57 -14.41
CA THR A 150 -10.09 19.64 -14.52
C THR A 150 -9.86 18.37 -13.70
N LEU A 151 -8.63 17.83 -13.67
CA LEU A 151 -8.27 16.69 -12.84
C LEU A 151 -8.29 17.04 -11.34
N LYS A 152 -7.83 18.22 -10.95
CA LYS A 152 -7.93 18.72 -9.57
C LYS A 152 -9.39 18.79 -9.12
N GLN A 153 -10.27 19.36 -9.94
CA GLN A 153 -11.72 19.38 -9.67
C GLN A 153 -12.29 17.95 -9.55
N LEU A 154 -11.90 17.04 -10.44
CA LEU A 154 -12.34 15.65 -10.40
C LEU A 154 -11.85 14.90 -9.15
N ILE A 155 -10.65 15.21 -8.65
CA ILE A 155 -10.08 14.62 -7.43
C ILE A 155 -10.75 15.20 -6.18
N ASP A 156 -10.99 16.51 -6.15
CA ASP A 156 -11.68 17.17 -5.05
C ASP A 156 -13.15 16.69 -4.95
N ASP A 157 -13.84 16.57 -6.09
CA ASP A 157 -15.18 15.97 -6.16
C ASP A 157 -15.17 14.51 -5.72
N ARG A 158 -14.23 13.68 -6.19
CA ARG A 158 -14.11 12.28 -5.72
C ARG A 158 -13.77 12.17 -4.24
N ARG A 159 -13.01 13.12 -3.67
CA ARG A 159 -12.77 13.18 -2.22
C ARG A 159 -14.06 13.50 -1.49
N LEU A 160 -14.83 14.48 -1.96
CA LEU A 160 -16.14 14.81 -1.41
C LEU A 160 -17.13 13.64 -1.54
N THR A 161 -17.20 12.96 -2.68
CA THR A 161 -18.07 11.79 -2.87
C THR A 161 -17.64 10.64 -1.96
N ARG A 162 -16.34 10.36 -1.80
CA ARG A 162 -15.87 9.32 -0.87
C ARG A 162 -16.13 9.67 0.59
N LEU A 163 -15.98 10.95 0.97
CA LEU A 163 -16.37 11.43 2.29
C LEU A 163 -17.89 11.32 2.50
N GLN A 164 -18.70 11.66 1.49
CA GLN A 164 -20.15 11.50 1.53
C GLN A 164 -20.57 10.03 1.59
N GLU A 165 -19.92 9.13 0.86
CA GLU A 165 -20.15 7.69 0.97
C GLU A 165 -19.76 7.15 2.34
N TYR A 166 -18.63 7.61 2.89
CA TYR A 166 -18.18 7.24 4.23
C TYR A 166 -19.17 7.75 5.30
N ILE A 167 -19.59 9.02 5.21
CA ILE A 167 -20.62 9.62 6.07
C ILE A 167 -21.95 8.89 5.92
N SER A 168 -22.34 8.51 4.69
CA SER A 168 -23.59 7.77 4.43
C SER A 168 -23.54 6.36 5.02
N LYS A 169 -22.40 5.68 4.92
CA LYS A 169 -22.17 4.37 5.56
C LYS A 169 -22.14 4.49 7.09
N LEU A 170 -21.58 5.57 7.63
CA LEU A 170 -21.61 5.85 9.07
C LEU A 170 -23.04 6.15 9.55
N SER A 171 -23.80 6.96 8.82
CA SER A 171 -25.20 7.29 9.12
C SER A 171 -26.09 6.05 9.10
N ALA A 172 -25.93 5.18 8.10
CA ALA A 172 -26.64 3.90 8.03
C ALA A 172 -26.33 3.00 9.24
N LYS A 173 -25.07 2.92 9.69
CA LYS A 173 -24.70 2.17 10.90
C LYS A 173 -25.37 2.73 12.16
N MET A 174 -25.48 4.06 12.29
CA MET A 174 -26.16 4.68 13.42
C MET A 174 -27.65 4.36 13.44
N SER A 175 -28.34 4.39 12.30
CA SER A 175 -29.75 3.99 12.22
C SER A 175 -29.98 2.53 12.57
N VAL A 176 -29.11 1.62 12.13
CA VAL A 176 -29.20 0.19 12.47
C VAL A 176 -29.03 -0.02 13.98
N VAL A 177 -28.04 0.63 14.61
CA VAL A 177 -27.84 0.55 16.07
C VAL A 177 -29.07 1.07 16.81
N MET A 178 -29.62 2.22 16.39
CA MET A 178 -30.83 2.79 16.98
C MET A 178 -32.05 1.86 16.84
N MET A 179 -32.24 1.24 15.68
CA MET A 179 -33.32 0.27 15.46
C MET A 179 -33.20 -0.93 16.40
N VAL A 180 -32.00 -1.49 16.53
CA VAL A 180 -31.73 -2.66 17.40
C VAL A 180 -31.94 -2.33 18.88
N PHE A 181 -31.75 -1.10 19.33
CA PHE A 181 -32.00 -0.71 20.73
C PHE A 181 -33.44 -0.24 21.00
N LEU A 182 -34.05 0.48 20.05
CA LEU A 182 -35.38 1.06 20.25
C LEU A 182 -36.49 0.03 20.02
N PHE A 183 -36.33 -0.89 19.07
CA PHE A 183 -37.32 -1.92 18.78
C PHE A 183 -37.59 -2.85 19.98
N PRO A 184 -36.57 -3.40 20.68
CA PRO A 184 -36.80 -4.19 21.89
C PRO A 184 -37.38 -3.37 23.04
N ALA A 185 -36.92 -2.12 23.23
CA ALA A 185 -37.47 -1.25 24.26
C ALA A 185 -38.96 -0.95 24.04
N LEU A 186 -39.35 -0.73 22.78
CA LEU A 186 -40.74 -0.47 22.39
C LEU A 186 -41.61 -1.72 22.57
N LEU A 187 -41.11 -2.91 22.23
CA LEU A 187 -41.80 -4.18 22.53
C LEU A 187 -42.02 -4.38 24.04
N ILE A 188 -41.02 -4.07 24.88
CA ILE A 188 -41.14 -4.21 26.34
C ILE A 188 -42.23 -3.26 26.88
N VAL A 189 -42.25 -2.00 26.41
CA VAL A 189 -43.24 -1.01 26.86
C VAL A 189 -44.66 -1.35 26.39
N LEU A 190 -44.83 -1.79 25.14
CA LEU A 190 -46.14 -2.13 24.58
C LEU A 190 -46.68 -3.47 25.11
N ALA A 191 -45.83 -4.49 25.18
CA ALA A 191 -46.22 -5.83 25.61
C ALA A 191 -46.31 -5.95 27.14
N GLY A 192 -45.59 -5.12 27.90
CA GLY A 192 -45.59 -5.09 29.37
C GLY A 192 -46.99 -5.14 30.02
N PRO A 193 -47.91 -4.20 29.70
CA PRO A 193 -49.25 -4.22 30.28
C PRO A 193 -50.10 -5.40 29.79
N GLY A 194 -49.93 -5.83 28.52
CA GLY A 194 -50.62 -7.00 27.98
C GLY A 194 -50.23 -8.30 28.69
N PHE A 195 -48.93 -8.48 28.96
CA PHE A 195 -48.41 -9.61 29.74
C PHE A 195 -48.89 -9.58 31.20
N MET A 196 -48.94 -8.39 31.82
CA MET A 196 -49.52 -8.20 33.16
C MET A 196 -51.04 -8.44 33.22
N ALA A 197 -51.77 -8.20 32.14
CA ALA A 197 -53.19 -8.47 32.05
C ALA A 197 -53.47 -9.98 31.91
N ILE A 198 -52.74 -10.66 31.02
CA ILE A 198 -52.88 -12.11 30.78
C ILE A 198 -52.46 -12.92 32.01
N SER A 199 -51.34 -12.58 32.66
CA SER A 199 -50.89 -13.27 33.88
C SER A 199 -51.88 -13.13 35.04
N ARG A 200 -52.55 -11.97 35.19
CA ARG A 200 -53.64 -11.80 36.16
C ARG A 200 -54.87 -12.61 35.82
N ALA A 201 -55.23 -12.72 34.53
CA ALA A 201 -56.40 -13.48 34.09
C ALA A 201 -56.21 -15.01 34.14
N LEU A 202 -54.98 -15.51 34.04
CA LEU A 202 -54.66 -16.94 34.20
C LEU A 202 -54.42 -17.36 35.66
N GLY A 203 -54.06 -16.41 36.53
CA GLY A 203 -53.80 -16.64 37.95
C GLY A 203 -55.03 -16.53 38.86
N SER A 204 -56.19 -16.18 38.30
CA SER A 204 -57.52 -16.26 38.92
C SER A 204 -58.27 -17.49 38.41
#